data_AF-K1YH52-F1
#
_entry.id   AF-K1YH52-F1
#
_cell.length_a   1.000
_cell.length_b   1.000
_cell.length_c   1.000
_cell.angle_alpha   90.00
_cell.angle_beta   90.00
_cell.angle_gamma   90.00
#
_symmetry.space_group_name_H-M   'P 1'
#
loop_
_entity.id
_entity.type
_entity.pdbx_description
1 polymer ?
#
loop_
_entity_poly.entity_id
_entity_poly.type
_entity_poly.pdbx_seq_one_letter_code
_entity_poly.pdbx_strand_id
1 'polypeptide(L)'
;AVHCGWRGSVQGILAETISVMAQSYGTKPADLLAIVSPSLGPCCGEFVNFREELPPEFVPFMVREKENYFDFWRITEYQLMAAGMVQEHIRIEGTCTCCSGDYFSYRRARRESGGMTGRNCSVIALRQE
;
A
#
# COMPACT_ATOMS: atom_id res chain seq x y z
N ALA A 1 2.83 -12.64 -0.68
CA ALA A 1 2.09 -11.49 -0.11
C ALA A 1 3.10 -10.54 0.52
N VAL A 2 2.89 -9.22 0.43
CA VAL A 2 3.81 -8.20 0.96
C VAL A 2 3.04 -7.28 1.89
N HIS A 3 3.63 -6.96 3.04
CA HIS A 3 3.14 -5.86 3.88
C HIS A 3 3.83 -4.57 3.45
N CYS A 4 3.09 -3.67 2.81
CA CYS A 4 3.59 -2.37 2.38
C CYS A 4 2.89 -1.24 3.15
N GLY A 5 3.40 -0.94 4.35
CA GLY A 5 3.08 0.31 5.04
C GLY A 5 3.96 1.46 4.52
N TRP A 6 3.73 2.70 4.98
CA TRP A 6 4.45 3.86 4.46
C TRP A 6 5.97 3.72 4.52
N ARG A 7 6.53 3.19 5.63
CA ARG A 7 7.98 2.94 5.75
C ARG A 7 8.48 1.94 4.71
N GLY A 8 7.68 0.91 4.41
CA GLY A 8 7.99 -0.07 3.38
C GLY A 8 7.95 0.54 1.98
N SER A 9 6.98 1.42 1.70
CA SER A 9 6.95 2.21 0.46
C SER A 9 8.21 3.05 0.32
N VAL A 10 8.62 3.78 1.37
CA VAL A 10 9.85 4.60 1.37
C VAL A 10 11.10 3.75 1.13
N GLN A 11 11.15 2.53 1.68
CA GLN A 11 12.27 1.60 1.51
C GLN A 11 12.23 0.78 0.21
N GLY A 12 11.22 0.97 -0.64
CA GLY A 12 11.14 0.28 -1.93
C GLY A 12 10.79 -1.21 -1.84
N ILE A 13 10.06 -1.65 -0.81
CA ILE A 13 9.78 -3.08 -0.56
C ILE A 13 9.10 -3.79 -1.75
N LEU A 14 8.33 -3.07 -2.55
CA LEU A 14 7.64 -3.62 -3.73
C LEU A 14 8.62 -3.96 -4.85
N ALA A 15 9.56 -3.05 -5.14
CA ALA A 15 10.61 -3.29 -6.12
C ALA A 15 11.52 -4.45 -5.68
N GLU A 16 11.89 -4.48 -4.40
CA GLU A 16 12.68 -5.58 -3.83
C GLU A 16 11.95 -6.92 -3.96
N THR A 17 10.65 -6.96 -3.63
CA THR A 17 9.85 -8.19 -3.76
C THR A 17 9.83 -8.68 -5.21
N ILE A 18 9.56 -7.79 -6.17
CA ILE A 18 9.51 -8.14 -7.59
C ILE A 18 10.87 -8.64 -8.07
N SER A 19 11.96 -7.99 -7.64
CA SER A 19 13.33 -8.41 -7.93
C SER A 19 13.62 -9.82 -7.41
N VAL A 20 13.28 -10.11 -6.14
CA VAL A 20 13.44 -11.45 -5.55
C VAL A 20 12.58 -12.49 -6.28
N MET A 21 11.36 -12.15 -6.67
CA MET A 21 10.50 -13.04 -7.46
C MET A 21 11.08 -13.34 -8.85
N ALA A 22 11.69 -12.35 -9.51
CA ALA A 22 12.35 -12.55 -10.79
C ALA A 22 13.59 -13.44 -10.65
N GLN A 23 14.43 -13.18 -9.65
CA GLN A 23 15.66 -13.94 -9.39
C GLN A 23 15.39 -15.38 -8.96
N SER A 24 14.38 -15.59 -8.11
CA SER A 24 14.12 -16.90 -7.48
C SER A 24 13.23 -17.81 -8.34
N TYR A 25 12.33 -17.22 -9.14
CA TYR A 25 11.30 -17.97 -9.87
C TYR A 25 11.28 -17.67 -11.38
N GLY A 26 12.18 -16.82 -11.88
CA GLY A 26 12.21 -16.45 -13.30
C GLY A 26 11.00 -15.64 -13.77
N THR A 27 10.27 -15.03 -12.84
CA THR A 27 9.10 -14.20 -13.20
C THR A 27 9.52 -12.94 -13.95
N LYS A 28 8.64 -12.46 -14.84
CA LYS A 28 8.81 -11.18 -15.53
C LYS A 28 7.84 -10.19 -14.91
N PRO A 29 8.26 -8.98 -14.54
CA PRO A 29 7.37 -7.97 -13.95
C PRO A 29 6.11 -7.70 -14.79
N ALA A 30 6.24 -7.70 -16.12
CA ALA A 30 5.12 -7.50 -17.05
C ALA A 30 4.05 -8.60 -16.98
N ASP A 31 4.40 -9.81 -16.52
CA ASP A 31 3.48 -10.95 -16.41
C ASP A 31 2.87 -11.07 -15.01
N LEU A 32 3.35 -10.28 -14.04
CA LEU A 32 2.85 -10.31 -12.67
C LEU A 32 1.46 -9.68 -12.58
N LEU A 33 0.62 -10.24 -11.72
CA LEU A 33 -0.64 -9.64 -11.28
C LEU A 33 -0.50 -9.19 -9.83
N ALA A 34 -0.99 -7.99 -9.51
CA ALA A 34 -0.98 -7.45 -8.15
C ALA A 34 -2.35 -6.95 -7.75
N ILE A 35 -2.71 -7.19 -6.49
CA ILE A 35 -3.89 -6.61 -5.86
C ILE A 35 -3.48 -5.85 -4.60
N VAL A 36 -3.87 -4.58 -4.51
CA VAL A 36 -3.75 -3.76 -3.31
C VAL A 36 -5.00 -4.00 -2.46
N SER A 37 -4.83 -4.71 -1.35
CA SER A 37 -5.91 -5.08 -0.44
C SER A 37 -6.43 -3.87 0.36
N PRO A 38 -7.59 -3.99 1.04
CA PRO A 38 -8.13 -2.94 1.89
C PRO A 38 -7.08 -2.40 2.86
N SER A 39 -6.87 -1.10 2.82
CA SER A 39 -5.82 -0.41 3.58
C SER A 39 -6.23 1.04 3.89
N LEU A 40 -5.34 1.86 4.45
CA LEU A 40 -5.66 3.25 4.78
C LEU A 40 -5.80 4.07 3.49
N GLY A 41 -7.01 4.49 3.16
CA GLY A 41 -7.29 5.22 1.93
C GLY A 41 -7.03 6.73 2.00
N PRO A 42 -7.09 7.44 0.86
CA PRO A 42 -6.83 8.88 0.73
C PRO A 42 -7.75 9.75 1.58
N CYS A 43 -8.94 9.26 1.93
CA CYS A 43 -9.86 9.94 2.84
C CYS A 43 -9.38 10.00 4.30
N CYS A 44 -8.44 9.14 4.71
CA CYS A 44 -7.98 9.01 6.11
C CYS A 44 -6.44 9.03 6.26
N GLY A 45 -5.69 9.07 5.16
CA GLY A 45 -4.22 9.04 5.10
C GLY A 45 -3.54 10.37 5.39
N GLU A 46 -3.73 10.96 6.57
CA GLU A 46 -3.00 12.17 7.00
C GLU A 46 -1.57 11.83 7.45
N PHE A 47 -0.58 12.57 6.94
CA PHE A 47 0.84 12.47 7.28
C PHE A 47 1.40 13.85 7.64
N VAL A 48 1.33 14.22 8.92
CA VAL A 48 1.74 15.56 9.40
C VAL A 48 3.24 15.83 9.25
N ASN A 49 4.08 14.80 9.38
CA ASN A 49 5.54 14.89 9.30
C ASN A 49 6.08 14.49 7.91
N PHE A 50 5.25 14.57 6.86
CA PHE A 50 5.61 14.03 5.55
C PHE A 50 6.89 14.62 4.96
N ARG A 51 7.27 15.86 5.32
CA ARG A 51 8.50 16.50 4.83
C ARG A 51 9.78 15.80 5.31
N GLU A 52 9.70 15.10 6.43
CA GLU A 52 10.81 14.34 7.03
C GLU A 52 10.65 12.84 6.79
N GLU A 53 9.40 12.35 6.75
CA GLU A 53 9.09 10.92 6.70
C GLU A 53 8.89 10.38 5.28
N LEU A 54 8.43 11.21 4.33
CA LEU A 54 8.12 10.79 2.97
C LEU A 54 9.07 11.45 1.97
N PRO A 55 9.50 10.72 0.94
CA PRO A 55 10.41 11.24 -0.04
C PRO A 55 9.67 12.21 -0.99
N PRO A 56 10.35 13.22 -1.58
CA PRO A 56 9.70 14.27 -2.36
C PRO A 56 8.88 13.78 -3.55
N GLU A 57 9.24 12.63 -4.13
CA GLU A 57 8.49 11.99 -5.21
C GLU A 57 7.08 11.53 -4.80
N PHE A 58 6.76 11.51 -3.51
CA PHE A 58 5.41 11.19 -3.04
C PHE A 58 4.49 12.43 -2.99
N VAL A 59 5.03 13.65 -3.07
CA VAL A 59 4.26 14.91 -3.04
C VAL A 59 3.16 14.98 -4.11
N PRO A 60 3.38 14.54 -5.37
CA PRO A 60 2.32 14.52 -6.38
C PRO A 60 1.10 13.66 -6.02
N PHE A 61 1.21 12.78 -5.02
CA PHE A 61 0.12 11.92 -4.56
C PHE A 61 -0.65 12.49 -3.36
N MET A 62 -0.45 13.77 -3.05
CA MET A 62 -1.28 14.49 -2.08
C MET A 62 -2.69 14.72 -2.65
N VAL A 63 -3.72 14.36 -1.88
CA VAL A 63 -5.13 14.51 -2.29
C VAL A 63 -5.83 15.68 -1.60
N ARG A 64 -5.28 16.16 -0.47
CA ARG A 64 -5.72 17.36 0.25
C ARG A 64 -4.49 18.05 0.83
N GLU A 65 -3.86 18.89 0.01
CA GLU A 65 -2.56 19.50 0.34
C GLU A 65 -2.58 20.28 1.66
N LYS A 66 -3.62 21.10 1.89
CA LYS A 66 -3.78 21.91 3.11
C LYS A 66 -3.89 21.06 4.39
N GLU A 67 -4.28 19.79 4.25
CA GLU A 67 -4.52 18.87 5.36
C GLU A 67 -3.43 17.77 5.43
N ASN A 68 -2.45 17.78 4.52
CA ASN A 68 -1.38 16.77 4.45
C ASN A 68 -1.87 15.32 4.23
N TYR A 69 -2.87 15.11 3.38
CA TYR A 69 -3.37 13.77 3.05
C TYR A 69 -2.74 13.21 1.78
N PHE A 70 -2.36 11.94 1.84
CA PHE A 70 -1.70 11.21 0.76
C PHE A 70 -2.52 10.00 0.31
N ASP A 71 -2.45 9.71 -0.98
CA ASP A 71 -2.98 8.49 -1.57
C ASP A 71 -1.88 7.42 -1.70
N PHE A 72 -1.75 6.59 -0.67
CA PHE A 72 -0.82 5.47 -0.69
C PHE A 72 -1.23 4.34 -1.64
N TRP A 73 -2.48 4.29 -2.11
CA TRP A 73 -2.88 3.33 -3.13
C TRP A 73 -2.26 3.72 -4.48
N ARG A 74 -2.31 5.00 -4.83
CA ARG A 74 -1.65 5.52 -6.04
C ARG A 74 -0.13 5.49 -5.96
N ILE A 75 0.45 5.75 -4.79
CA ILE A 75 1.91 5.54 -4.58
C ILE A 75 2.27 4.07 -4.82
N THR A 76 1.46 3.13 -4.32
CA THR A 76 1.68 1.68 -4.54
C THR A 76 1.62 1.33 -6.02
N GLU A 77 0.59 1.79 -6.74
CA GLU A 77 0.47 1.60 -8.20
C GLU A 77 1.69 2.17 -8.95
N TYR A 78 2.09 3.41 -8.64
CA TYR A 78 3.28 4.04 -9.19
C TYR A 78 4.55 3.21 -8.97
N GLN A 79 4.77 2.71 -7.75
CA GLN A 79 5.95 1.92 -7.42
C GLN A 79 5.96 0.55 -8.11
N LEU A 80 4.80 -0.10 -8.26
CA LEU A 80 4.68 -1.35 -9.00
C LEU A 80 4.97 -1.15 -10.49
N MET A 81 4.44 -0.07 -11.08
CA MET A 81 4.70 0.29 -12.48
C MET A 81 6.18 0.63 -12.69
N ALA A 82 6.79 1.39 -11.78
CA ALA A 82 8.22 1.70 -11.81
C ALA A 82 9.11 0.44 -11.70
N ALA A 83 8.61 -0.62 -11.06
CA ALA A 83 9.26 -1.93 -11.00
C ALA A 83 8.99 -2.81 -12.24
N GLY A 84 8.29 -2.29 -13.26
CA GLY A 84 8.08 -2.94 -14.56
C GLY A 84 6.76 -3.70 -14.69
N MET A 85 5.85 -3.61 -13.72
CA MET A 85 4.49 -4.15 -13.89
C MET A 85 3.67 -3.29 -14.86
N VAL A 86 2.76 -3.92 -15.59
CA VAL A 86 1.82 -3.23 -16.47
C VAL A 86 0.62 -2.75 -15.65
N GLN A 87 0.08 -1.57 -15.96
CA GLN A 87 -1.00 -0.95 -15.18
C GLN A 87 -2.26 -1.84 -15.15
N GLU A 88 -2.61 -2.48 -16.26
CA GLU A 88 -3.78 -3.36 -16.39
C GLU A 88 -3.70 -4.59 -15.47
N HIS A 89 -2.51 -4.93 -14.99
CA HIS A 89 -2.27 -6.05 -14.08
C HIS A 89 -2.27 -5.64 -12.59
N ILE A 90 -2.47 -4.35 -12.30
CA ILE A 90 -2.52 -3.82 -10.95
C ILE A 90 -3.98 -3.45 -10.62
N ARG A 91 -4.54 -4.11 -9.61
CA ARG A 91 -5.88 -3.81 -9.11
C ARG A 91 -5.81 -3.18 -7.73
N ILE A 92 -6.51 -2.07 -7.53
CA ILE A 92 -6.70 -1.46 -6.21
C ILE A 92 -8.11 -1.79 -5.74
N GLU A 93 -8.25 -2.40 -4.56
CA GLU A 93 -9.57 -2.75 -4.01
C GLU A 93 -10.39 -1.51 -3.62
N GLY A 94 -9.73 -0.40 -3.27
CA GLY A 94 -10.40 0.89 -3.05
C GLY A 94 -11.18 0.99 -1.74
N THR A 95 -11.02 0.04 -0.82
CA THR A 95 -11.69 0.05 0.48
C THR A 95 -10.79 0.61 1.58
N CYS A 96 -11.20 1.75 2.16
CA CYS A 96 -10.49 2.36 3.29
C CYS A 96 -10.83 1.65 4.60
N THR A 97 -9.84 1.01 5.22
CA THR A 97 -10.03 0.29 6.49
C THR A 97 -10.44 1.20 7.64
N CYS A 98 -10.09 2.50 7.60
CA CYS A 98 -10.52 3.48 8.60
C CYS A 98 -11.99 3.85 8.47
N CYS A 99 -12.56 3.83 7.26
CA CYS A 99 -13.96 4.18 7.01
C CYS A 99 -14.90 2.98 7.11
N SER A 100 -14.46 1.80 6.64
CA SER A 100 -15.26 0.59 6.74
C SER A 100 -15.23 0.01 8.16
N GLY A 101 -16.39 -0.45 8.63
CA GLY A 101 -16.55 -1.19 9.89
C GLY A 101 -16.12 -2.65 9.80
N ASP A 102 -15.91 -3.18 8.59
CA ASP A 102 -15.57 -4.59 8.34
C ASP A 102 -14.11 -4.92 8.65
N TYR A 103 -13.28 -3.91 8.88
CA TYR A 103 -11.83 -4.06 9.06
C TYR A 103 -11.37 -3.44 10.38
N PHE A 104 -10.41 -4.08 11.05
CA PHE A 104 -9.63 -3.40 12.08
C PHE A 104 -8.84 -2.24 11.47
N SER A 105 -8.78 -1.10 12.16
CA SER A 105 -8.03 0.08 11.72
C SER A 105 -7.31 0.75 12.88
N TYR A 106 -5.99 0.79 12.79
CA TYR A 106 -5.16 1.50 13.77
C TYR A 106 -5.44 3.01 13.76
N ARG A 107 -5.68 3.61 12.59
CA ARG A 107 -5.99 5.05 12.49
C ARG A 107 -7.29 5.40 13.22
N ARG A 108 -8.33 4.59 13.06
CA ARG A 108 -9.59 4.75 13.79
C ARG A 108 -9.40 4.52 15.29
N ALA A 109 -8.74 3.43 15.66
CA ALA A 109 -8.45 3.09 17.05
C ALA A 109 -7.61 4.17 17.77
N ARG A 110 -6.73 4.90 17.08
CA ARG A 110 -5.99 6.02 17.69
C ARG A 110 -6.90 7.17 18.12
N ARG A 111 -8.03 7.37 17.45
CA ARG A 111 -9.04 8.38 17.77
C ARG A 111 -9.98 7.92 18.88
N GLU A 112 -10.27 6.62 18.94
CA GLU A 112 -11.33 6.06 19.80
C GLU A 112 -10.83 5.33 21.05
N SER A 113 -9.67 4.66 20.98
CA SER A 113 -9.22 3.68 21.98
C SER A 113 -7.70 3.73 22.24
N GLY A 114 -7.04 4.86 21.98
CA GLY A 114 -5.60 5.02 22.16
C GLY A 114 -4.72 4.20 21.20
N GLY A 115 -5.33 3.50 20.22
CA GLY A 115 -4.65 2.67 19.23
C GLY A 115 -4.82 1.16 19.42
N MET A 116 -5.59 0.72 20.42
CA MET A 116 -5.83 -0.70 20.68
C MET A 116 -6.88 -1.27 19.71
N THR A 117 -6.47 -2.22 18.87
CA THR A 117 -7.32 -2.86 17.86
C THR A 117 -6.68 -4.17 17.36
N GLY A 118 -7.46 -5.04 16.72
CA GLY A 118 -6.99 -6.27 16.08
C GLY A 118 -6.17 -6.04 14.83
N ARG A 119 -5.85 -7.11 14.09
CA ARG A 119 -5.13 -7.05 12.81
C ARG A 119 -5.81 -7.91 11.77
N ASN A 120 -5.95 -7.37 10.57
CA ASN A 120 -6.42 -8.13 9.41
C ASN A 120 -5.23 -8.91 8.82
N CYS A 121 -5.50 -9.96 8.05
CA CYS A 121 -4.49 -10.75 7.36
C CYS A 121 -4.79 -10.79 5.85
N SER A 122 -3.74 -10.74 5.02
CA SER A 122 -3.83 -10.98 3.58
C SER A 122 -2.97 -12.19 3.26
N VAL A 123 -3.56 -13.20 2.63
CA VAL A 123 -2.90 -14.47 2.31
C VAL A 123 -3.04 -14.75 0.82
N ILE A 124 -1.99 -15.29 0.23
CA ILE A 124 -1.99 -15.83 -1.14
C ILE A 124 -1.30 -17.19 -1.11
N ALA A 125 -1.89 -18.17 -1.76
CA ALA A 125 -1.37 -19.54 -1.85
C ALA A 125 -1.75 -20.16 -3.18
N LEU A 126 -0.91 -21.08 -3.67
CA LEU A 126 -1.28 -21.98 -4.74
C LEU A 126 -2.19 -23.06 -4.15
N ARG A 127 -3.32 -23.34 -4.81
CA ARG A 127 -4.13 -24.50 -4.44
C ARG A 127 -3.34 -25.75 -4.83
N GLN A 128 -3.21 -26.69 -3.90
CA GLN A 128 -2.80 -28.05 -4.26
C GLN A 128 -3.97 -28.71 -4.97
N GLU A 129 -3.69 -29.34 -6.11
CA GLU A 129 -4.63 -30.24 -6.79
C GLU A 129 -4.72 -31.58 -6.07
#